data_AF-A0A2Z6S998-F1
#
_entry.id   AF-A0A2Z6S998-F1
#
_cell.length_a   1.000
_cell.length_b   1.000
_cell.length_c   1.000
_cell.angle_alpha   90.00
_cell.angle_beta   90.00
_cell.angle_gamma   90.00
#
_symmetry.space_group_name_H-M   'P 1'
#
loop_
_entity.id
_entity.type
_entity.pdbx_description
1 polymer ?
#
loop_
_entity_poly.entity_id
_entity_poly.type
_entity_poly.pdbx_seq_one_letter_code
_entity_poly.pdbx_strand_id
1 'polypeptide(L)'
;MELELEELIKKLTSVVNSMAEVVDKPSATPTNPSMMHMLQRHRDILYDYSKEFKKTKANIQAAKNHSDLLSSVREDISSFKSGISSETDYFLGERGRIESSHRMTDMIIEQAYETREEIGRQRNILLNMNSRMNRLTNMFPAINSLIGKINLRKRRDTIILAFIISFCIILIFLYMRHTSS
;
A
#
# COMPACT_ATOMS: atom_id res chain seq x y z
N MET A 1 4.70 12.60 -18.01
CA MET A 1 5.43 11.97 -16.89
C MET A 1 4.64 11.95 -15.58
N GLU A 2 4.27 13.08 -14.95
CA GLU A 2 3.45 13.04 -13.71
C GLU A 2 2.05 12.44 -13.92
N LEU A 3 1.35 12.86 -14.97
CA LEU A 3 0.02 12.36 -15.33
C LEU A 3 0.01 10.86 -15.66
N GLU A 4 1.04 10.39 -16.36
CA GLU A 4 1.22 8.96 -16.70
C GLU A 4 1.43 8.11 -15.43
N LEU A 5 2.11 8.66 -14.43
CA LEU A 5 2.38 7.95 -13.18
C LEU A 5 1.14 7.92 -12.27
N GLU A 6 0.34 9.00 -12.26
CA GLU A 6 -0.99 9.00 -11.63
C GLU A 6 -1.95 8.01 -12.29
N GLU A 7 -1.95 7.94 -13.62
CA GLU A 7 -2.74 6.98 -14.38
C GLU A 7 -2.33 5.53 -14.09
N LEU A 8 -1.02 5.27 -14.00
CA LEU A 8 -0.48 3.96 -13.69
C LEU A 8 -0.82 3.52 -12.25
N ILE A 9 -0.75 4.43 -11.28
CA ILE A 9 -1.19 4.17 -9.90
C ILE A 9 -2.71 3.90 -9.86
N LYS A 10 -3.53 4.64 -10.61
CA LYS A 10 -4.98 4.38 -10.73
C LYS A 10 -5.25 3.00 -11.32
N LYS A 11 -4.52 2.63 -12.38
CA LYS A 11 -4.64 1.30 -13.00
C LYS A 11 -4.24 0.20 -12.03
N LEU A 12 -3.14 0.35 -11.30
CA LEU A 12 -2.71 -0.59 -10.26
C LEU A 12 -3.77 -0.72 -9.16
N THR A 13 -4.36 0.40 -8.74
CA THR A 13 -5.47 0.43 -7.76
C THR A 13 -6.67 -0.37 -8.25
N SER A 14 -7.08 -0.18 -9.51
CA SER A 14 -8.17 -0.94 -10.12
C SER A 14 -7.89 -2.44 -10.15
N VAL A 15 -6.66 -2.84 -10.50
CA VAL A 15 -6.26 -4.25 -10.53
C VAL A 15 -6.24 -4.86 -9.13
N VAL A 16 -5.70 -4.16 -8.14
CA VAL A 16 -5.68 -4.62 -6.73
C VAL A 16 -7.10 -4.75 -6.17
N ASN A 17 -8.00 -3.85 -6.53
CA ASN A 17 -9.42 -3.95 -6.15
C ASN A 17 -10.11 -5.14 -6.82
N SER A 18 -9.80 -5.41 -8.10
CA SER A 18 -10.31 -6.59 -8.81
C SER A 18 -9.78 -7.90 -8.20
N MET A 19 -8.50 -7.95 -7.83
CA MET A 19 -7.92 -9.08 -7.09
C MET A 19 -8.57 -9.26 -5.71
N ALA A 20 -8.89 -8.16 -5.02
CA ALA A 20 -9.61 -8.21 -3.76
C ALA A 20 -11.01 -8.80 -3.94
N GLU A 21 -11.74 -8.40 -5.00
CA GLU A 21 -13.08 -8.93 -5.29
C GLU A 21 -13.07 -10.44 -5.59
N VAL A 22 -12.06 -10.92 -6.32
CA VAL A 22 -11.89 -12.36 -6.62
C VAL A 22 -11.58 -13.16 -5.35
N VAL A 23 -10.81 -12.58 -4.42
CA VAL A 23 -10.45 -13.23 -3.14
C VAL A 23 -11.61 -13.19 -2.13
N ASP A 24 -12.45 -12.15 -2.16
CA ASP A 24 -13.62 -11.99 -1.27
C ASP A 24 -14.86 -12.77 -1.78
N LYS A 25 -14.90 -13.15 -3.06
CA LYS A 25 -16.00 -13.95 -3.63
C LYS A 25 -16.07 -15.32 -2.94
N PRO A 26 -17.20 -15.71 -2.34
CA PRO A 26 -17.36 -17.01 -1.71
C PRO A 26 -17.48 -18.09 -2.80
N SER A 27 -16.36 -18.62 -3.26
CA SER A 27 -16.31 -19.79 -4.15
C SER A 27 -16.28 -21.09 -3.35
N ALA A 28 -16.81 -22.18 -3.92
CA ALA A 28 -16.81 -23.52 -3.31
C ALA A 28 -15.40 -24.09 -3.05
N THR A 29 -14.36 -23.49 -3.64
CA THR A 29 -12.95 -23.78 -3.39
C THR A 29 -12.39 -22.90 -2.27
N PRO A 30 -11.74 -23.48 -1.25
CA PRO A 30 -11.17 -22.70 -0.14
C PRO A 30 -10.10 -21.73 -0.67
N THR A 31 -10.24 -20.45 -0.31
CA THR A 31 -9.31 -19.38 -0.67
C THR A 31 -7.90 -19.74 -0.23
N ASN A 32 -6.98 -19.89 -1.19
CA ASN A 32 -5.61 -20.33 -0.92
C ASN A 32 -4.87 -19.23 -0.13
N PRO A 33 -4.28 -19.53 1.05
CA PRO A 33 -3.57 -18.54 1.88
C PRO A 33 -2.48 -17.78 1.11
N SER A 34 -1.86 -18.39 0.10
CA SER A 34 -0.89 -17.72 -0.78
C SER A 34 -1.51 -16.56 -1.58
N MET A 35 -2.78 -16.66 -1.99
CA MET A 35 -3.47 -15.58 -2.72
C MET A 35 -3.82 -14.40 -1.80
N MET A 36 -4.15 -14.67 -0.54
CA MET A 36 -4.37 -13.63 0.47
C MET A 36 -3.07 -12.85 0.76
N HIS A 37 -1.95 -13.56 0.94
CA HIS A 37 -0.65 -12.93 1.14
C HIS A 37 -0.19 -12.13 -0.09
N MET A 38 -0.44 -12.64 -1.30
CA MET A 38 -0.15 -11.91 -2.55
C MET A 38 -0.96 -10.61 -2.66
N LEU A 39 -2.26 -10.65 -2.36
CA LEU A 39 -3.12 -9.46 -2.36
C LEU A 39 -2.63 -8.42 -1.34
N GLN A 40 -2.26 -8.87 -0.14
CA GLN A 40 -1.73 -7.99 0.90
C GLN A 40 -0.44 -7.32 0.45
N ARG A 41 0.49 -8.09 -0.13
CA ARG A 41 1.73 -7.54 -0.69
C ARG A 41 1.48 -6.51 -1.80
N HIS A 42 0.51 -6.73 -2.67
CA HIS A 42 0.17 -5.75 -3.70
C HIS A 42 -0.45 -4.46 -3.13
N ARG A 43 -1.18 -4.54 -2.01
CA ARG A 43 -1.65 -3.34 -1.29
C ARG A 43 -0.49 -2.56 -0.67
N ASP A 44 0.48 -3.25 -0.07
CA ASP A 44 1.65 -2.61 0.53
C ASP A 44 2.50 -1.89 -0.55
N ILE A 45 2.75 -2.55 -1.69
CA ILE A 45 3.46 -1.96 -2.82
C ILE A 45 2.73 -0.71 -3.36
N LEU A 46 1.40 -0.77 -3.48
CA LEU A 46 0.60 0.35 -3.94
C LEU A 46 0.68 1.54 -2.99
N TYR A 47 0.64 1.26 -1.68
CA TYR A 47 0.78 2.28 -0.65
C TYR A 47 2.15 2.96 -0.72
N ASP A 48 3.22 2.19 -0.82
CA ASP A 48 4.58 2.71 -0.93
C ASP A 48 4.75 3.57 -2.18
N TYR A 49 4.27 3.11 -3.35
CA TYR A 49 4.33 3.90 -4.58
C TYR A 49 3.52 5.19 -4.50
N SER A 50 2.33 5.18 -3.91
CA SER A 50 1.55 6.41 -3.73
C SER A 50 2.25 7.39 -2.79
N LYS A 51 2.87 6.89 -1.72
CA LYS A 51 3.62 7.70 -0.76
C LYS A 51 4.84 8.35 -1.40
N GLU A 52 5.67 7.56 -2.09
CA GLU A 52 6.87 8.07 -2.76
C GLU A 52 6.53 9.04 -3.89
N PHE A 53 5.42 8.80 -4.62
CA PHE A 53 4.94 9.75 -5.62
C PHE A 53 4.57 11.11 -4.99
N LYS A 54 3.78 11.12 -3.91
CA LYS A 54 3.41 12.36 -3.20
C LYS A 54 4.64 13.10 -2.68
N LYS A 55 5.60 12.38 -2.10
CA LYS A 55 6.86 12.94 -1.59
C LYS A 55 7.67 13.58 -2.72
N THR A 56 7.77 12.91 -3.87
CA THR A 56 8.51 13.40 -5.03
C THR A 56 7.84 14.64 -5.62
N LYS A 57 6.51 14.63 -5.77
CA LYS A 57 5.71 15.78 -6.23
C LYS A 57 5.90 16.99 -5.33
N ALA A 58 5.85 16.80 -4.00
CA ALA A 58 6.10 17.87 -3.04
C ALA A 58 7.52 18.45 -3.16
N ASN A 59 8.52 17.59 -3.37
CA ASN A 59 9.91 18.03 -3.54
C ASN A 59 10.12 18.82 -4.85
N ILE A 60 9.50 18.38 -5.95
CA ILE A 60 9.54 19.09 -7.24
C ILE A 60 8.85 20.44 -7.11
N GLN A 61 7.68 20.50 -6.47
CA GLN A 61 6.97 21.76 -6.24
C GLN A 61 7.79 22.72 -5.36
N ALA A 62 8.42 22.22 -4.31
CA ALA A 62 9.30 23.03 -3.47
C ALA A 62 10.50 23.58 -4.25
N ALA A 63 11.14 22.75 -5.09
CA ALA A 63 12.23 23.19 -5.96
C ALA A 63 11.78 24.24 -6.99
N LYS A 64 10.57 24.07 -7.56
CA LYS A 64 9.98 25.05 -8.48
C LYS A 64 9.69 26.38 -7.78
N ASN A 65 9.03 26.35 -6.63
CA ASN A 65 8.77 27.55 -5.83
C ASN A 65 10.07 28.27 -5.46
N HIS A 66 11.12 27.53 -5.10
CA HIS A 66 12.43 28.11 -4.82
C HIS A 66 13.04 28.77 -6.06
N SER A 67 12.95 28.14 -7.23
CA SER A 67 13.39 28.74 -8.50
C SER A 67 12.61 30.02 -8.84
N ASP A 68 11.30 30.01 -8.66
CA ASP A 68 10.43 31.17 -8.94
C ASP A 68 10.77 32.34 -8.01
N LEU A 69 11.03 32.07 -6.72
CA LEU A 69 11.51 33.06 -5.76
C LEU A 69 12.87 33.64 -6.15
N LEU A 70 13.84 32.79 -6.53
CA LEU A 70 15.17 33.27 -6.96
C LEU A 70 15.10 34.05 -8.29
N SER A 71 14.19 33.68 -9.19
CA SER A 71 13.93 34.43 -10.42
C SER A 71 13.40 35.82 -10.09
N SER A 72 12.40 35.93 -9.21
CA SER A 72 11.85 37.21 -8.73
C SER A 72 12.93 38.08 -8.07
N VAL A 73 13.76 37.51 -7.19
CA VAL A 73 14.85 38.26 -6.55
C VAL A 73 15.88 38.74 -7.57
N ARG A 74 16.20 37.94 -8.58
CA ARG A 74 17.13 38.34 -9.64
C ARG A 74 16.55 39.46 -10.51
N GLU A 75 15.25 39.42 -10.80
CA GLU A 75 14.52 40.47 -11.51
C GLU A 75 14.49 41.76 -10.71
N ASP A 76 14.17 41.70 -9.41
CA ASP A 76 14.18 42.83 -8.48
C ASP A 76 15.59 43.45 -8.35
N ILE A 77 16.63 42.63 -8.25
CA ILE A 77 18.03 43.12 -8.21
C ILE A 77 18.41 43.77 -9.53
N SER A 78 17.99 43.21 -10.66
CA SER A 78 18.29 43.78 -11.98
C SER A 78 17.57 45.10 -12.21
N SER A 79 16.31 45.20 -11.77
CA SER A 79 15.48 46.41 -11.87
C SER A 79 15.93 47.49 -10.87
N PHE A 80 16.35 47.11 -9.65
CA PHE A 80 17.01 48.02 -8.70
C PHE A 80 18.35 48.54 -9.24
N LYS A 81 19.13 47.69 -9.91
CA LYS A 81 20.42 48.08 -10.52
C LYS A 81 20.23 48.95 -11.77
N SER A 82 19.14 48.79 -12.52
CA SER A 82 18.81 49.64 -13.67
C SER A 82 17.98 50.87 -13.32
N GLY A 83 17.37 50.91 -12.13
CA GLY A 83 16.42 51.94 -11.69
C GLY A 83 16.91 52.67 -10.44
N ILE A 84 17.73 53.70 -10.64
CA ILE A 84 17.86 54.84 -9.70
C ILE A 84 16.59 55.73 -9.78
N SER A 85 15.43 55.17 -10.08
CA SER A 85 14.20 55.91 -10.36
C SER A 85 13.09 55.52 -9.39
N SER A 86 12.92 56.40 -8.41
CA SER A 86 11.66 56.73 -7.73
C SER A 86 11.03 55.64 -6.84
N GLU A 87 11.09 55.89 -5.52
CA GLU A 87 10.36 55.23 -4.43
C GLU A 87 8.92 54.79 -4.78
N THR A 88 8.25 55.54 -5.66
CA THR A 88 6.91 55.25 -6.19
C THR A 88 6.81 53.95 -7.01
N ASP A 89 7.82 53.62 -7.83
CA ASP A 89 7.86 52.37 -8.61
C ASP A 89 8.10 51.16 -7.69
N TYR A 90 8.89 51.35 -6.64
CA TYR A 90 9.08 50.34 -5.60
C TYR A 90 7.76 50.03 -4.88
N PHE A 91 6.99 51.05 -4.49
CA PHE A 91 5.68 50.83 -3.87
C PHE A 91 4.64 50.19 -4.81
N LEU A 92 4.68 50.51 -6.11
CA LEU A 92 3.83 49.86 -7.11
C LEU A 92 4.19 48.38 -7.32
N GLY A 93 5.49 48.06 -7.35
CA GLY A 93 5.98 46.68 -7.39
C GLY A 93 5.62 45.90 -6.12
N GLU A 94 5.78 46.52 -4.95
CA GLU A 94 5.39 45.94 -3.65
C GLU A 94 3.89 45.60 -3.63
N ARG A 95 3.04 46.47 -4.16
CA ARG A 95 1.60 46.22 -4.27
C ARG A 95 1.28 45.03 -5.19
N GLY A 96 1.97 44.92 -6.32
CA GLY A 96 1.82 43.77 -7.23
C GLY A 96 2.23 42.44 -6.56
N ARG A 97 3.31 42.46 -5.78
CA ARG A 97 3.77 41.31 -4.99
C ARG A 97 2.76 40.93 -3.91
N ILE A 98 2.20 41.89 -3.17
CA ILE A 98 1.15 41.66 -2.17
C ILE A 98 -0.09 41.03 -2.81
N GLU A 99 -0.53 41.55 -3.95
CA GLU A 99 -1.71 41.01 -4.64
C GLU A 99 -1.48 39.58 -5.16
N SER A 100 -0.28 39.29 -5.68
CA SER A 100 0.10 37.93 -6.07
C SER A 100 0.15 36.97 -4.86
N SER A 101 0.66 37.44 -3.71
CA SER A 101 0.71 36.69 -2.45
C SER A 101 -0.69 36.43 -1.90
N HIS A 102 -1.61 37.40 -2.01
CA HIS A 102 -3.00 37.23 -1.62
C HIS A 102 -3.67 36.14 -2.46
N ARG A 103 -3.53 36.19 -3.79
CA ARG A 103 -4.07 35.17 -4.69
C ARG A 103 -3.48 33.78 -4.42
N MET A 104 -2.19 33.71 -4.11
CA MET A 104 -1.55 32.45 -3.70
C MET A 104 -2.11 31.93 -2.38
N THR A 105 -2.32 32.81 -1.41
CA THR A 105 -2.92 32.46 -0.12
C THR A 105 -4.34 31.92 -0.30
N ASP A 106 -5.14 32.53 -1.17
CA ASP A 106 -6.49 32.05 -1.48
C ASP A 106 -6.46 30.64 -2.09
N MET A 107 -5.54 30.38 -3.02
CA MET A 107 -5.36 29.03 -3.60
C MET A 107 -4.91 28.01 -2.54
N ILE A 108 -4.03 28.38 -1.61
CA ILE A 108 -3.60 27.49 -0.52
C ILE A 108 -4.77 27.18 0.42
N ILE A 109 -5.63 28.17 0.71
CA ILE A 109 -6.83 27.98 1.54
C ILE A 109 -7.79 27.01 0.84
N GLU A 110 -8.05 27.20 -0.45
CA GLU A 110 -8.91 26.31 -1.25
C GLU A 110 -8.35 24.88 -1.28
N GLN A 111 -7.06 24.72 -1.56
CA GLN A 111 -6.40 23.41 -1.55
C GLN A 111 -6.38 22.76 -0.16
N ALA A 112 -6.32 23.54 0.92
CA ALA A 112 -6.42 23.03 2.28
C ALA A 112 -7.83 22.49 2.58
N TYR A 113 -8.88 23.14 2.08
CA TYR A 113 -10.26 22.65 2.18
C TYR A 113 -10.44 21.32 1.41
N GLU A 114 -9.93 21.21 0.19
CA GLU A 114 -9.96 19.96 -0.58
C GLU A 114 -9.19 18.84 0.13
N THR A 115 -8.00 19.16 0.67
CA THR A 115 -7.16 18.18 1.39
C THR A 115 -7.83 17.69 2.67
N ARG A 116 -8.59 18.54 3.38
CA ARG A 116 -9.36 18.15 4.57
C ARG A 116 -10.41 17.10 4.26
N GLU A 117 -11.12 17.25 3.14
CA GLU A 117 -12.12 16.26 2.69
C GLU A 117 -11.45 14.93 2.31
N GLU A 118 -10.34 14.98 1.57
CA GLU A 118 -9.54 13.82 1.18
C GLU A 118 -9.01 13.04 2.41
N ILE A 119 -8.56 13.74 3.46
CA ILE A 119 -8.15 13.13 4.75
C ILE A 119 -9.34 12.47 5.45
N GLY A 120 -10.51 13.12 5.45
CA GLY A 120 -11.74 12.53 5.99
C GLY A 120 -12.11 11.22 5.29
N ARG A 121 -12.01 11.18 3.95
CA ARG A 121 -12.24 9.98 3.16
C ARG A 121 -11.20 8.89 3.45
N GLN A 122 -9.92 9.25 3.54
CA GLN A 122 -8.84 8.33 3.89
C GLN A 122 -9.01 7.72 5.29
N ARG A 123 -9.53 8.47 6.27
CA ARG A 123 -9.84 7.95 7.61
C ARG A 123 -10.85 6.80 7.55
N ASN A 124 -11.90 6.92 6.74
CA ASN A 124 -12.89 5.84 6.57
C ASN A 124 -12.27 4.59 5.93
N ILE A 125 -11.34 4.77 4.99
CA ILE A 125 -10.59 3.66 4.39
C ILE A 125 -9.70 2.96 5.43
N LEU A 126 -8.99 3.72 6.27
CA LEU A 126 -8.14 3.17 7.34
C LEU A 126 -8.97 2.44 8.42
N LEU A 127 -10.12 3.00 8.80
CA LEU A 127 -11.04 2.34 9.73
C LEU A 127 -11.58 1.02 9.13
N ASN A 128 -11.93 1.03 7.86
CA ASN A 128 -12.35 -0.19 7.15
C ASN A 128 -11.22 -1.23 7.07
N MET A 129 -9.97 -0.80 6.84
CA MET A 129 -8.79 -1.67 6.87
C MET A 129 -8.57 -2.28 8.27
N ASN A 130 -8.67 -1.48 9.33
CA ASN A 130 -8.53 -1.97 10.70
C ASN A 130 -9.61 -3.03 11.03
N SER A 131 -10.87 -2.77 10.64
CA SER A 131 -11.96 -3.74 10.82
C SER A 131 -11.77 -5.05 10.04
N ARG A 132 -11.09 -5.00 8.89
CA ARG A 132 -10.74 -6.19 8.09
C ARG A 132 -9.54 -6.92 8.69
N MET A 133 -8.53 -6.19 9.16
CA MET A 133 -7.38 -6.75 9.87
C MET A 133 -7.83 -7.49 11.14
N ASN A 134 -8.72 -6.89 11.94
CA ASN A 134 -9.27 -7.55 13.13
C ASN A 134 -10.05 -8.84 12.79
N ARG A 135 -10.76 -8.87 11.66
CA ARG A 135 -11.41 -10.09 11.17
C ARG A 135 -10.41 -11.16 10.75
N LEU A 136 -9.30 -10.79 10.11
CA LEU A 136 -8.21 -11.71 9.77
C LEU A 136 -7.53 -12.25 11.04
N THR A 137 -7.24 -11.40 12.02
CA THR A 137 -6.70 -11.79 13.34
C THR A 137 -7.60 -12.79 14.06
N ASN A 138 -8.92 -12.59 14.00
CA ASN A 138 -9.89 -13.51 14.59
C ASN A 138 -10.06 -14.82 13.80
N MET A 139 -9.69 -14.86 12.51
CA MET A 139 -9.68 -16.08 11.70
C MET A 139 -8.41 -16.93 11.87
N PHE A 140 -7.27 -16.34 12.21
CA PHE A 140 -6.02 -17.07 12.46
C PHE A 140 -6.15 -18.22 13.47
N PRO A 141 -6.80 -18.09 14.65
CA PRO A 141 -7.00 -19.22 15.57
C PRO A 141 -7.92 -20.31 15.01
N ALA A 142 -8.92 -19.96 14.19
CA ALA A 142 -9.80 -20.93 13.54
C ALA A 142 -9.07 -21.73 12.44
N ILE A 143 -8.22 -21.06 11.65
CA ILE A 143 -7.36 -21.70 10.65
C ILE A 143 -6.34 -22.64 11.32
N ASN A 144 -5.78 -22.25 12.46
CA ASN A 144 -4.84 -23.10 13.21
C ASN A 144 -5.51 -24.38 13.76
N SER A 145 -6.79 -24.29 14.15
CA SER A 145 -7.59 -25.47 14.55
C SER A 145 -7.89 -26.41 13.37
N LEU A 146 -8.18 -25.87 12.19
CA LEU A 146 -8.41 -26.64 10.96
C LEU A 146 -7.13 -27.34 10.48
N ILE A 147 -6.00 -26.64 10.48
CA ILE A 147 -4.68 -27.20 10.15
C ILE A 147 -4.28 -28.29 11.16
N GLY A 148 -4.54 -28.08 12.46
CA GLY A 148 -4.32 -29.09 13.49
C GLY A 148 -5.15 -30.36 13.27
N LYS A 149 -6.44 -30.23 12.94
CA LYS A 149 -7.33 -31.37 12.67
C LYS A 149 -6.93 -32.16 11.42
N ILE A 150 -6.47 -31.48 10.36
CA ILE A 150 -5.95 -32.13 9.15
C ILE A 150 -4.66 -32.91 9.45
N ASN A 151 -3.77 -32.34 10.25
CA ASN A 151 -2.50 -32.98 10.59
C ASN A 151 -2.69 -34.20 11.52
N LEU A 152 -3.69 -34.18 12.41
CA LEU A 152 -4.05 -35.34 13.23
C LEU A 152 -4.56 -36.53 12.40
N ARG A 153 -5.38 -36.27 11.37
CA ARG A 153 -5.92 -37.34 10.52
C ARG A 153 -4.81 -38.02 9.71
N LYS A 154 -3.89 -37.24 9.12
CA LYS A 154 -2.70 -37.75 8.43
C LYS A 154 -1.79 -38.56 9.36
N ARG A 155 -1.54 -38.09 10.59
CA ARG A 155 -0.72 -38.83 11.58
C ARG A 155 -1.31 -40.19 11.92
N ARG A 156 -2.63 -40.28 12.12
CA ARG A 156 -3.29 -41.55 12.44
C ARG A 156 -3.15 -42.57 11.31
N ASP A 157 -3.35 -42.13 10.07
CA ASP A 157 -3.28 -43.02 8.90
C ASP A 157 -1.83 -43.53 8.68
N THR A 158 -0.82 -42.68 8.91
CA THR A 158 0.60 -43.10 8.88
C THR A 158 0.94 -44.10 9.97
N ILE A 159 0.43 -43.93 11.20
CA ILE A 159 0.68 -44.86 12.30
C ILE A 159 0.06 -46.24 12.01
N ILE A 160 -1.18 -46.28 11.49
CA ILE A 160 -1.85 -47.53 11.13
C ILE A 160 -1.06 -48.27 10.04
N LEU A 161 -0.62 -47.54 9.01
CA LEU A 161 0.13 -48.12 7.90
C LEU A 161 1.50 -48.65 8.35
N ALA A 162 2.21 -47.93 9.23
CA ALA A 162 3.48 -48.39 9.81
C ALA A 162 3.31 -49.66 10.65
N PHE A 163 2.23 -49.76 11.42
CA PHE A 163 1.93 -50.95 12.23
C PHE A 163 1.68 -52.18 11.36
N ILE A 164 0.90 -52.05 10.28
CA ILE A 164 0.62 -53.16 9.34
C ILE A 164 1.91 -53.65 8.69
N ILE A 165 2.78 -52.75 8.24
CA ILE A 165 4.07 -53.12 7.64
C ILE A 165 4.95 -53.86 8.64
N SER A 166 5.07 -53.33 9.86
CA SER A 166 5.86 -53.98 10.92
C SER A 166 5.34 -55.38 11.26
N PHE A 167 4.03 -55.54 11.36
CA PHE A 167 3.39 -56.83 11.63
C PHE A 167 3.63 -57.84 10.49
N CYS A 168 3.47 -57.42 9.23
CA CYS A 168 3.78 -58.26 8.08
C CYS A 168 5.24 -58.73 8.06
N ILE A 169 6.20 -57.83 8.36
CA ILE A 169 7.63 -58.18 8.41
C ILE A 169 7.90 -59.22 9.50
N ILE A 170 7.30 -59.08 10.69
CA ILE A 170 7.46 -60.03 11.80
C ILE A 170 6.89 -61.41 11.43
N LEU A 171 5.71 -61.45 10.81
CA LEU A 171 5.10 -62.72 10.37
C LEU A 171 5.95 -63.42 9.30
N ILE A 172 6.47 -62.68 8.33
CA ILE A 172 7.38 -63.23 7.31
C ILE A 172 8.64 -63.79 7.97
N PHE A 173 9.21 -63.08 8.94
CA PHE A 173 10.41 -63.54 9.66
C PHE A 173 10.16 -64.81 10.46
N LEU A 174 9.02 -64.91 11.16
CA LEU A 174 8.62 -66.12 11.89
C LEU A 174 8.37 -67.30 10.94
N TYR A 175 7.73 -67.06 9.80
CA TYR A 175 7.49 -68.08 8.78
C TYR A 175 8.80 -68.59 8.19
N MET A 176 9.74 -67.69 7.83
CA MET A 176 11.08 -68.09 7.37
C MET A 176 11.82 -68.91 8.43
N ARG A 177 11.76 -68.49 9.70
CA ARG A 177 12.44 -69.21 10.78
C ARG A 177 11.82 -70.59 11.04
N HIS A 178 10.51 -70.73 10.89
CA HIS A 178 9.81 -72.01 11.02
C HIS A 178 10.05 -72.93 9.81
N THR A 179 10.12 -72.40 8.59
CA THR A 179 10.34 -73.22 7.39
C THR A 179 11.80 -73.65 7.22
N SER A 180 12.74 -72.97 7.88
CA SER A 180 14.18 -73.25 7.84
C SER A 180 14.67 -74.17 8.97
N SER A 181 13.77 -74.65 9.83
CA SER A 181 14.05 -75.59 10.92
C SER A 181 13.36 -76.92 10.68
#